data_AF-A0A8J4DFX7-F1
#
_entry.id   AF-A0A8J4DFX7-F1
#
_cell.length_a   1.000
_cell.length_b   1.000
_cell.length_c   1.000
_cell.angle_alpha   90.00
_cell.angle_beta   90.00
_cell.angle_gamma   90.00
#
_symmetry.space_group_name_H-M   'P 1'
#
loop_
_entity.id
_entity.type
_entity.pdbx_description
1 polymer ?
#
loop_
_entity_poly.entity_id
_entity_poly.type
_entity_poly.pdbx_seq_one_letter_code
_entity_poly.pdbx_strand_id
1 'polypeptide(L)'
;MAGTERDTQWMSIRSATANTNGVDVVTKQEAAAAVRHAKVVTGVTWEQLAQAIDRPLAWTTAALLGQHPMSKDEAATAAALLELGEDVALAFQLQPTRGALDSAVPVDPTIYRLYEVIQVYGPTIKELIHEQCGDGIMSAINFRLDVQRVPDSAGDRVVITLDGKYLPYQW
;
A
#
# COMPACT_ATOMS: atom_id res chain seq x y z
N MET A 1 6.61 -50.83 19.40
CA MET A 1 5.30 -50.40 18.85
C MET A 1 4.94 -49.10 19.56
N ALA A 2 5.24 -47.97 18.92
CA ALA A 2 4.25 -47.04 18.35
C ALA A 2 3.43 -46.35 19.46
N GLY A 3 3.44 -45.04 19.66
CA GLY A 3 3.86 -43.89 18.89
C GLY A 3 3.01 -42.72 19.40
N THR A 4 3.55 -41.51 19.45
CA THR A 4 2.78 -40.24 19.38
C THR A 4 3.77 -39.07 19.27
N GLU A 5 4.46 -39.04 18.12
CA GLU A 5 5.02 -37.82 17.53
C GLU A 5 3.86 -36.89 17.15
N ARG A 6 3.36 -36.03 18.05
CA ARG A 6 2.41 -34.97 17.65
C ARG A 6 2.49 -33.63 18.40
N ASP A 7 3.35 -33.47 19.39
CA ASP A 7 3.38 -32.22 20.19
C ASP A 7 4.55 -31.26 19.92
N THR A 8 5.39 -31.52 18.91
CA THR A 8 6.51 -30.63 18.54
C THR A 8 6.28 -29.82 17.26
N GLN A 9 5.08 -29.87 16.67
CA GLN A 9 4.78 -29.21 15.38
C GLN A 9 4.11 -27.82 15.50
N TRP A 10 4.42 -27.06 16.56
CA TRP A 10 3.97 -25.66 16.71
C TRP A 10 5.10 -24.63 16.83
N MET A 11 6.36 -25.03 16.61
CA MET A 11 7.54 -24.15 16.67
C MET A 11 8.33 -23.99 15.36
N SER A 12 7.78 -24.37 14.20
CA SER A 12 8.51 -24.19 12.93
C SER A 12 7.61 -23.64 11.83
N ILE A 13 7.40 -22.32 11.86
CA ILE A 13 7.19 -21.53 10.65
C ILE A 13 8.18 -20.37 10.72
N ARG A 14 9.47 -20.67 10.54
CA ARG A 14 10.41 -19.68 9.99
C ARG A 14 10.57 -20.02 8.52
N SER A 15 9.93 -19.20 7.68
CA SER A 15 10.20 -19.13 6.26
C SER A 15 11.71 -18.95 6.06
N ALA A 16 12.31 -19.75 5.18
CA ALA A 16 13.72 -19.67 4.86
C ALA A 16 14.01 -18.43 4.01
N THR A 17 14.18 -17.27 4.65
CA THR A 17 14.86 -16.13 4.05
C THR A 17 16.36 -16.32 4.20
N ALA A 18 17.10 -16.20 3.09
CA ALA A 18 18.52 -16.46 3.02
C ALA A 18 19.31 -15.57 3.99
N ASN A 19 20.01 -16.24 4.91
CA ASN A 19 20.92 -15.66 5.89
C ASN A 19 22.04 -14.89 5.17
N THR A 20 22.03 -13.57 5.29
CA THR A 20 23.21 -12.74 5.06
C THR A 20 23.65 -12.18 6.42
N ASN A 21 24.68 -12.80 6.99
CA ASN A 21 25.40 -12.36 8.19
C ASN A 21 24.57 -12.20 9.50
N GLY A 22 23.61 -13.08 9.78
CA GLY A 22 22.97 -13.16 11.11
C GLY A 22 22.14 -11.94 11.50
N VAL A 23 21.79 -11.09 10.54
CA VAL A 23 20.82 -10.01 10.71
C VAL A 23 19.47 -10.52 10.19
N ASP A 24 18.49 -10.63 11.07
CA ASP A 24 17.10 -10.88 10.68
C ASP A 24 16.59 -9.62 9.94
N VAL A 25 16.63 -9.64 8.61
CA VAL A 25 16.22 -8.52 7.76
C VAL A 25 14.70 -8.56 7.56
N VAL A 26 14.02 -7.51 8.01
CA VAL A 26 12.58 -7.33 7.78
C VAL A 26 12.33 -6.79 6.38
N THR A 27 11.49 -7.49 5.60
CA THR A 27 11.04 -7.03 4.28
C THR A 27 9.94 -5.98 4.40
N LYS A 28 9.66 -5.24 3.31
CA LYS A 28 8.54 -4.28 3.29
C LYS A 28 7.18 -4.94 3.48
N GLN A 29 7.01 -6.16 2.99
CA GLN A 29 5.78 -6.92 3.13
C GLN A 29 5.54 -7.34 4.58
N GLU A 30 6.59 -7.82 5.26
CA GLU A 30 6.54 -8.15 6.69
C GLU A 30 6.30 -6.90 7.53
N ALA A 31 6.99 -5.79 7.24
CA ALA A 31 6.75 -4.50 7.88
C ALA A 31 5.29 -4.03 7.68
N ALA A 32 4.73 -4.15 6.47
CA ALA A 32 3.34 -3.80 6.19
C ALA A 32 2.33 -4.68 6.95
N ALA A 33 2.64 -5.97 7.13
CA ALA A 33 1.84 -6.85 7.95
C ALA A 33 1.88 -6.44 9.44
N ALA A 34 3.08 -6.11 9.94
CA ALA A 34 3.28 -5.60 11.30
C ALA A 34 2.53 -4.29 11.54
N VAL A 35 2.54 -3.35 10.58
CA VAL A 35 1.75 -2.10 10.64
C VAL A 35 0.27 -2.39 10.84
N ARG A 36 -0.32 -3.27 10.02
CA ARG A 36 -1.76 -3.56 10.13
C ARG A 36 -2.11 -4.17 11.48
N HIS A 37 -1.28 -5.07 11.99
CA HIS A 37 -1.44 -5.64 13.32
C HIS A 37 -1.33 -4.57 14.40
N ALA A 38 -0.26 -3.76 14.39
CA ALA A 38 -0.03 -2.70 15.34
C ALA A 38 -1.17 -1.68 15.38
N LYS A 39 -1.71 -1.26 14.22
CA LYS A 39 -2.87 -0.35 14.17
C LYS A 39 -4.10 -0.90 14.90
N VAL A 40 -4.34 -2.21 14.84
CA VAL A 40 -5.46 -2.84 15.56
C VAL A 40 -5.20 -2.83 17.06
N VAL A 41 -3.95 -3.07 17.48
CA VAL A 41 -3.56 -3.12 18.91
C VAL A 41 -3.57 -1.72 19.55
N THR A 42 -2.97 -0.73 18.88
CA THR A 42 -2.81 0.62 19.43
C THR A 42 -4.02 1.52 19.19
N GLY A 43 -4.90 1.16 18.24
CA GLY A 43 -6.03 2.00 17.82
C GLY A 43 -5.62 3.21 16.97
N VAL A 44 -4.34 3.33 16.59
CA VAL A 44 -3.85 4.43 15.76
C VAL A 44 -4.50 4.39 14.38
N THR A 45 -5.02 5.53 13.95
CA THR A 45 -5.67 5.73 12.65
C THR A 45 -4.66 6.09 11.55
N TRP A 46 -5.08 5.94 10.30
CA TRP A 46 -4.25 6.39 9.17
C TRP A 46 -4.13 7.92 9.14
N GLU A 47 -5.18 8.67 9.53
CA GLU A 47 -5.10 10.13 9.63
C GLU A 47 -4.06 10.58 10.65
N GLN A 48 -4.03 9.96 11.84
CA GLN A 48 -3.02 10.29 12.87
C GLN A 48 -1.60 10.04 12.37
N LEU A 49 -1.35 8.94 11.66
CA LEU A 49 -0.04 8.64 11.07
C LEU A 49 0.34 9.68 10.02
N ALA A 50 -0.58 10.01 9.12
CA ALA A 50 -0.37 10.97 8.05
C ALA A 50 -0.07 12.38 8.59
N GLN A 51 -0.80 12.80 9.62
CA GLN A 51 -0.58 14.06 10.31
C GLN A 51 0.78 14.09 11.04
N ALA A 52 1.15 12.99 11.71
CA ALA A 52 2.40 12.92 12.47
C ALA A 52 3.65 13.05 11.59
N ILE A 53 3.61 12.58 10.35
CA ILE A 53 4.74 12.66 9.40
C ILE A 53 4.60 13.78 8.36
N ASP A 54 3.55 14.61 8.46
CA ASP A 54 3.23 15.70 7.54
C ASP A 54 3.18 15.25 6.05
N ARG A 55 2.43 14.18 5.78
CA ARG A 55 2.25 13.64 4.43
C ARG A 55 0.78 13.35 4.10
N PRO A 56 0.40 13.37 2.79
CA PRO A 56 -0.97 13.05 2.39
C PRO A 56 -1.40 11.65 2.85
N LEU A 57 -2.66 11.52 3.28
CA LEU A 57 -3.23 10.29 3.84
C LEU A 57 -3.03 9.05 2.95
N ALA A 58 -3.37 9.16 1.66
CA ALA A 58 -3.24 8.06 0.72
C ALA A 58 -1.77 7.65 0.51
N TRP A 59 -0.86 8.62 0.42
CA TRP A 59 0.57 8.35 0.29
C TRP A 59 1.12 7.67 1.54
N THR A 60 0.79 8.16 2.72
CA THR A 60 1.23 7.59 4.01
C THR A 60 0.77 6.15 4.16
N THR A 61 -0.50 5.90 3.84
CA THR A 61 -1.07 4.55 3.87
C THR A 61 -0.35 3.63 2.90
N ALA A 62 -0.12 4.06 1.65
CA ALA A 62 0.59 3.28 0.65
C ALA A 62 2.06 3.03 1.04
N ALA A 63 2.75 4.01 1.64
CA ALA A 63 4.13 3.88 2.13
C ALA A 63 4.24 2.80 3.20
N LEU A 64 3.37 2.86 4.21
CA LEU A 64 3.31 1.90 5.31
C LEU A 64 2.77 0.53 4.90
N LEU A 65 2.07 0.44 3.77
CA LEU A 65 1.73 -0.81 3.07
C LEU A 65 2.82 -1.27 2.08
N GLY A 66 4.00 -0.65 2.12
CA GLY A 66 5.20 -1.08 1.42
C GLY A 66 5.33 -0.58 -0.03
N GLN A 67 4.57 0.42 -0.46
CA GLN A 67 4.55 0.90 -1.86
C GLN A 67 5.38 2.17 -2.11
N HIS A 68 5.81 2.85 -1.04
CA HIS A 68 6.72 4.01 -1.12
C HIS A 68 7.82 3.92 -0.05
N PRO A 69 9.03 4.43 -0.33
CA PRO A 69 10.04 4.66 0.71
C PRO A 69 9.62 5.83 1.60
N MET A 70 10.05 5.79 2.85
CA MET A 70 9.95 6.89 3.81
C MET A 70 11.34 7.46 4.08
N SER A 71 11.43 8.72 4.45
CA SER A 71 12.66 9.27 5.01
C SER A 71 12.95 8.65 6.38
N LYS A 72 14.18 8.83 6.90
CA LYS A 72 14.55 8.32 8.22
C LYS A 72 13.64 8.87 9.32
N ASP A 73 13.32 10.16 9.28
CA ASP A 73 12.53 10.83 10.31
C ASP A 73 11.05 10.41 10.23
N GLU A 74 10.52 10.28 9.00
CA GLU A 74 9.16 9.77 8.76
C GLU A 74 9.02 8.33 9.28
N ALA A 75 9.99 7.47 8.96
CA ALA A 75 9.99 6.07 9.36
C ALA A 75 10.10 5.90 10.88
N ALA A 76 11.01 6.64 11.53
CA ALA A 76 11.16 6.62 12.99
C ALA A 76 9.89 7.10 13.70
N THR A 77 9.27 8.18 13.20
CA THR A 77 8.02 8.71 13.75
C THR A 77 6.89 7.69 13.62
N ALA A 78 6.68 7.12 12.43
CA ALA A 78 5.63 6.11 12.23
C ALA A 78 5.84 4.83 13.05
N ALA A 79 7.08 4.34 13.15
CA ALA A 79 7.42 3.18 13.98
C ALA A 79 7.14 3.47 15.46
N ALA A 80 7.50 4.65 15.97
CA ALA A 80 7.22 5.03 17.35
C ALA A 80 5.72 5.11 17.65
N LEU A 81 4.90 5.73 16.78
CA LEU A 81 3.45 5.77 16.96
C LEU A 81 2.79 4.38 16.94
N LEU A 82 3.38 3.42 16.22
CA LEU A 82 2.89 2.06 16.11
C LEU A 82 3.54 1.09 17.10
N GLU A 83 4.43 1.57 17.96
CA GLU A 83 5.21 0.74 18.90
C GLU A 83 5.99 -0.38 18.20
N LEU A 84 6.52 -0.10 17.01
CA LEU A 84 7.31 -1.02 16.18
C LEU A 84 8.82 -0.81 16.38
N GLY A 85 9.59 -1.89 16.19
CA GLY A 85 11.03 -1.90 16.37
C GLY A 85 11.82 -1.14 15.29
N GLU A 86 13.11 -0.91 15.56
CA GLU A 86 14.03 -0.23 14.64
C GLU A 86 14.21 -0.99 13.31
N ASP A 87 14.16 -2.31 13.35
CA ASP A 87 14.18 -3.20 12.19
C ASP A 87 13.05 -2.87 11.20
N VAL A 88 11.84 -2.64 11.71
CA VAL A 88 10.69 -2.22 10.89
C VAL A 88 10.87 -0.79 10.36
N ALA A 89 11.41 0.13 11.17
CA ALA A 89 11.72 1.49 10.73
C ALA A 89 12.78 1.52 9.61
N LEU A 90 13.77 0.61 9.65
CA LEU A 90 14.73 0.42 8.56
C LEU A 90 14.02 -0.11 7.30
N ALA A 91 13.12 -1.08 7.46
CA ALA A 91 12.36 -1.62 6.34
C ALA A 91 11.51 -0.54 5.62
N PHE A 92 10.91 0.41 6.35
CA PHE A 92 10.15 1.52 5.75
C PHE A 92 10.97 2.40 4.79
N GLN A 93 12.28 2.55 5.06
CA GLN A 93 13.19 3.38 4.26
C GLN A 93 13.62 2.70 2.94
N LEU A 94 13.48 1.38 2.83
CA LEU A 94 13.90 0.64 1.64
C LEU A 94 13.10 1.05 0.39
N GLN A 95 13.75 1.07 -0.77
CA GLN A 95 13.03 1.25 -2.03
C GLN A 95 12.15 0.02 -2.29
N PRO A 96 10.86 0.19 -2.61
CA PRO A 96 9.96 -0.94 -2.79
C PRO A 96 10.04 -1.52 -4.21
N THR A 97 9.92 -2.84 -4.31
CA THR A 97 9.34 -3.46 -5.51
C THR A 97 7.84 -3.21 -5.44
N ARG A 98 7.36 -2.27 -6.27
CA ARG A 98 5.94 -1.90 -6.30
C ARG A 98 5.12 -2.97 -6.99
N GLY A 99 3.88 -3.14 -6.52
CA GLY A 99 2.98 -4.20 -6.97
C GLY A 99 2.47 -4.96 -5.76
N ALA A 100 1.31 -4.55 -5.26
CA ALA A 100 0.72 -5.11 -4.04
C ALA A 100 -0.10 -6.40 -4.28
N LEU A 101 -0.33 -6.77 -5.54
CA LEU A 101 -1.18 -7.89 -5.92
C LEU A 101 -0.34 -9.06 -6.41
N ASP A 102 -0.69 -10.26 -5.98
CA ASP A 102 -0.02 -11.51 -6.39
C ASP A 102 -0.41 -11.98 -7.80
N SER A 103 -1.49 -11.43 -8.36
CA SER A 103 -2.02 -11.76 -9.68
C SER A 103 -2.40 -10.52 -10.48
N ALA A 104 -2.37 -10.65 -11.81
CA ALA A 104 -2.74 -9.56 -12.72
C ALA A 104 -4.21 -9.13 -12.58
N VAL A 105 -5.10 -10.08 -12.26
CA VAL A 105 -6.51 -9.81 -11.95
C VAL A 105 -6.68 -9.89 -10.43
N PRO A 106 -7.15 -8.82 -9.76
CA PRO A 106 -7.39 -8.85 -8.32
C PRO A 106 -8.49 -9.84 -7.96
N VAL A 107 -8.35 -10.54 -6.83
CA VAL A 107 -9.40 -11.46 -6.32
C VAL A 107 -10.21 -10.86 -5.18
N ASP A 108 -9.67 -9.86 -4.49
CA ASP A 108 -10.40 -9.13 -3.46
C ASP A 108 -11.52 -8.28 -4.09
N PRO A 109 -12.78 -8.42 -3.65
CA PRO A 109 -13.90 -7.68 -4.24
C PRO A 109 -13.77 -6.16 -4.17
N THR A 110 -13.17 -5.61 -3.12
CA THR A 110 -13.01 -4.15 -2.94
C THR A 110 -12.08 -3.60 -4.02
N ILE A 111 -10.99 -4.30 -4.29
CA ILE A 111 -10.01 -3.93 -5.32
C ILE A 111 -10.52 -4.27 -6.72
N TYR A 112 -11.17 -5.43 -6.89
CA TYR A 112 -11.67 -5.90 -8.18
C TYR A 112 -12.64 -4.93 -8.85
N ARG A 113 -13.47 -4.21 -8.09
CA ARG A 113 -14.39 -3.21 -8.66
C ARG A 113 -13.66 -2.09 -9.41
N LEU A 114 -12.48 -1.70 -8.97
CA LEU A 114 -11.68 -0.71 -9.72
C LEU A 114 -11.11 -1.30 -11.01
N TYR A 115 -10.74 -2.58 -11.00
CA TYR A 115 -10.36 -3.28 -12.22
C TYR A 115 -11.54 -3.37 -13.21
N GLU A 116 -12.75 -3.67 -12.72
CA GLU A 116 -13.98 -3.69 -13.52
C GLU A 116 -14.31 -2.31 -14.12
N VAL A 117 -14.13 -1.23 -13.36
CA VAL A 117 -14.26 0.15 -13.87
C VAL A 117 -13.31 0.40 -15.04
N ILE A 118 -12.05 -0.04 -14.96
CA ILE A 118 -11.09 0.09 -16.06
C ILE A 118 -11.50 -0.75 -17.27
N GLN A 119 -12.03 -1.97 -17.05
CA GLN A 119 -12.52 -2.80 -18.15
C GLN A 119 -13.73 -2.20 -18.87
N VAL A 120 -14.62 -1.52 -18.16
CA VAL A 120 -15.81 -0.88 -18.74
C VAL A 120 -15.49 0.49 -19.36
N TYR A 121 -14.75 1.33 -18.64
CA TYR A 121 -14.55 2.74 -19.00
C TYR A 121 -13.15 3.08 -19.52
N GLY A 122 -12.22 2.14 -19.56
CA GLY A 122 -10.85 2.36 -20.05
C GLY A 122 -10.79 3.02 -21.44
N PRO A 123 -11.50 2.49 -22.46
CA PRO A 123 -11.59 3.14 -23.76
C PRO A 123 -12.18 4.56 -23.70
N THR A 124 -13.25 4.75 -22.92
CA THR A 124 -13.88 6.07 -22.74
C THR A 124 -12.92 7.08 -22.11
N ILE A 125 -12.21 6.69 -21.04
CA ILE A 125 -11.22 7.54 -20.38
C ILE A 125 -10.10 7.93 -21.35
N LYS A 126 -9.62 6.98 -22.17
CA LYS A 126 -8.61 7.23 -23.20
C LYS A 126 -9.08 8.28 -24.21
N GLU A 127 -10.25 8.10 -24.80
CA GLU A 127 -10.81 9.04 -25.79
C GLU A 127 -11.01 10.43 -25.18
N LEU A 128 -11.55 10.53 -23.96
CA LEU A 128 -11.77 11.82 -23.28
C LEU A 128 -10.45 12.55 -22.96
N ILE A 129 -9.40 11.83 -22.53
CA ILE A 129 -8.07 12.43 -22.34
C ILE A 129 -7.54 12.96 -23.67
N HIS A 130 -7.67 12.19 -24.74
CA HIS A 130 -7.16 12.57 -26.06
C HIS A 130 -7.94 13.74 -26.67
N GLU A 131 -9.25 13.81 -26.47
CA GLU A 131 -10.09 14.93 -26.90
C GLU A 131 -9.77 16.22 -26.13
N GLN A 132 -9.60 16.13 -24.79
CA GLN A 132 -9.43 17.31 -23.94
C GLN A 132 -7.98 17.81 -23.86
N CYS A 133 -7.00 16.90 -23.94
CA CYS A 133 -5.59 17.22 -23.69
C CYS A 133 -4.70 17.01 -24.92
N GLY A 134 -5.13 16.21 -25.90
CA GLY A 134 -4.33 15.76 -27.03
C GLY A 134 -3.58 14.44 -26.78
N ASP A 135 -2.74 14.03 -27.73
CA ASP A 135 -2.01 12.76 -27.66
C ASP A 135 -0.98 12.74 -26.51
N GLY A 136 -1.15 11.79 -25.58
CA GLY A 136 -0.39 11.70 -24.35
C GLY A 136 -1.06 10.80 -23.31
N ILE A 137 -0.61 10.92 -22.05
CA ILE A 137 -1.10 10.12 -20.91
C ILE A 137 -1.29 10.94 -19.63
N MET A 138 -2.15 10.44 -18.73
CA MET A 138 -2.15 10.83 -17.32
C MET A 138 -1.05 10.07 -16.57
N SER A 139 -0.11 10.78 -15.95
CA SER A 139 0.98 10.17 -15.19
C SER A 139 0.46 9.46 -13.93
N ALA A 140 0.99 8.27 -13.64
CA ALA A 140 0.83 7.58 -12.36
C ALA A 140 2.02 7.79 -11.39
N ILE A 141 2.96 8.68 -11.73
CA ILE A 141 4.14 9.01 -10.91
C ILE A 141 4.02 10.41 -10.32
N ASN A 142 3.81 11.43 -11.16
CA ASN A 142 3.36 12.73 -10.69
C ASN A 142 1.84 12.68 -10.55
N PHE A 143 1.43 12.09 -9.45
CA PHE A 143 0.08 11.59 -9.23
C PHE A 143 -0.34 11.73 -7.77
N ARG A 144 -1.62 12.01 -7.56
CA ARG A 144 -2.27 12.06 -6.25
C ARG A 144 -3.56 11.24 -6.29
N LEU A 145 -3.87 10.62 -5.16
CA LEU A 145 -5.11 9.88 -4.96
C LEU A 145 -5.76 10.35 -3.67
N ASP A 146 -7.08 10.45 -3.69
CA ASP A 146 -7.90 10.73 -2.53
C ASP A 146 -9.16 9.85 -2.52
N VAL A 147 -9.64 9.50 -1.32
CA VAL A 147 -10.84 8.69 -1.12
C VAL A 147 -11.72 9.33 -0.07
N GLN A 148 -12.96 9.66 -0.45
CA GLN A 148 -13.90 10.34 0.43
C GLN A 148 -15.23 9.60 0.50
N ARG A 149 -15.80 9.52 1.70
CA ARG A 149 -17.19 9.11 1.89
C ARG A 149 -18.08 10.35 1.79
N VAL A 150 -19.09 10.30 0.93
CA VAL A 150 -20.00 11.41 0.68
C VAL A 150 -21.44 10.95 0.94
N PRO A 151 -22.20 11.65 1.79
CA PRO A 151 -23.62 11.32 2.02
C PRO A 151 -24.45 11.44 0.75
N ASP A 152 -25.38 10.52 0.53
CA ASP A 152 -26.32 10.55 -0.59
C ASP A 152 -27.69 10.00 -0.17
N SER A 153 -28.75 10.54 -0.78
CA SER A 153 -30.14 10.14 -0.53
C SER A 153 -30.42 8.64 -0.69
N ALA A 154 -29.68 7.95 -1.55
CA ALA A 154 -29.82 6.51 -1.81
C ALA A 154 -28.85 5.65 -0.98
N GLY A 155 -28.10 6.27 -0.05
CA GLY A 155 -27.04 5.65 0.72
C GLY A 155 -25.66 6.18 0.31
N ASP A 156 -24.78 6.32 1.29
CA ASP A 156 -23.49 6.99 1.12
C ASP A 156 -22.66 6.44 -0.05
N ARG A 157 -21.97 7.36 -0.71
CA ARG A 157 -21.10 7.10 -1.85
C ARG A 157 -19.64 7.15 -1.43
N VAL A 158 -18.80 6.47 -2.20
CA VAL A 158 -17.34 6.62 -2.14
C VAL A 158 -16.88 7.34 -3.40
N VAL A 159 -16.22 8.48 -3.22
CA VAL A 159 -15.61 9.25 -4.30
C VAL A 159 -14.11 8.97 -4.27
N ILE A 160 -13.58 8.53 -5.42
CA ILE A 160 -12.13 8.35 -5.62
C ILE A 160 -11.70 9.39 -6.64
N THR A 161 -10.73 10.23 -6.26
CA THR A 161 -10.14 11.23 -7.15
C THR A 161 -8.77 10.74 -7.61
N LEU A 162 -8.56 10.73 -8.92
CA LEU A 162 -7.28 10.42 -9.56
C LEU A 162 -6.76 11.69 -10.23
N ASP A 163 -5.74 12.33 -9.64
CA ASP A 163 -5.15 13.57 -10.13
C ASP A 163 -3.72 13.29 -10.62
N GLY A 164 -3.57 13.13 -11.93
CA GLY A 164 -2.28 12.86 -12.56
C GLY A 164 -1.88 13.96 -13.53
N LYS A 165 -0.59 14.34 -13.51
CA LYS A 165 -0.03 15.28 -14.47
C LYS A 165 -0.18 14.72 -15.90
N TYR A 166 -0.72 15.54 -16.81
CA TYR A 166 -0.72 15.21 -18.24
C TYR A 166 0.69 15.28 -18.82
N LEU A 167 1.07 14.27 -19.60
CA LEU A 167 2.34 14.16 -20.30
C LEU A 167 2.06 14.02 -21.80
N PRO A 168 2.31 15.07 -22.61
CA PRO A 168 2.11 14.99 -24.05
C PRO A 168 3.12 14.03 -24.69
N TYR A 169 2.71 13.34 -25.75
CA TYR A 169 3.61 12.56 -26.58
C TYR A 169 4.63 13.49 -27.26
N GLN A 170 5.90 13.15 -27.19
CA GLN A 170 7.00 13.88 -27.83
C GLN A 170 7.88 12.89 -28.55
N TRP A 171 8.23 13.20 -29.80
CA TRP A 171 9.15 12.45 -30.64
C TRP A 171 10.34 13.34 -31.03
#